data_AF-A0A8T7GKZ3-F1
#
_entry.id   AF-A0A8T7GKZ3-F1
#
_cell.length_a   1.000
_cell.length_b   1.000
_cell.length_c   1.000
_cell.angle_alpha   90.00
_cell.angle_beta   90.00
_cell.angle_gamma   90.00
#
_symmetry.space_group_name_H-M   'P 1'
#
loop_
_entity.id
_entity.type
_entity.pdbx_description
1 polymer ?
#
loop_
_entity_poly.entity_id
_entity_poly.type
_entity_poly.pdbx_seq_one_letter_code
_entity_poly.pdbx_strand_id
1 'polypeptide(L)'
;MVLKLSEIEDLLSTELNLGNLETKIFLLIIFNGKMSVEEISDRLGLDQSTSLEHISLLIGRNMILEYSKNLYECFHPKFAIINRYRRLCNIKNIEFKKNLIIDNISTILEKPFDDARTK
;
A
#
# COMPACT_ATOMS: atom_id res chain seq x y z
N MET A 1 16.62 -9.24 8.39
CA MET A 1 15.42 -10.09 8.49
C MET A 1 14.80 -10.16 7.11
N VAL A 2 14.59 -11.34 6.55
CA VAL A 2 13.90 -11.51 5.27
C VAL A 2 12.47 -11.92 5.62
N LEU A 3 11.50 -11.02 5.44
CA LEU A 3 10.09 -11.33 5.60
C LEU A 3 9.55 -11.97 4.33
N LYS A 4 8.65 -12.94 4.47
CA LYS A 4 7.88 -13.47 3.34
C LYS A 4 6.78 -12.50 2.94
N LEU A 5 6.34 -12.55 1.68
CA LEU A 5 5.26 -11.68 1.19
C LEU A 5 3.98 -11.83 2.04
N SER A 6 3.61 -13.05 2.43
CA SER A 6 2.45 -13.30 3.28
C SER A 6 2.56 -12.62 4.66
N GLU A 7 3.76 -12.58 5.24
CA GLU A 7 3.98 -11.91 6.53
C GLU A 7 3.86 -10.39 6.36
N ILE A 8 4.28 -9.84 5.23
CA ILE A 8 4.10 -8.42 4.92
C ILE A 8 2.60 -8.10 4.75
N GLU A 9 1.86 -8.94 4.04
CA GLU A 9 0.41 -8.78 3.86
C GLU A 9 -0.33 -8.78 5.19
N ASP A 10 0.00 -9.73 6.07
CA ASP A 10 -0.60 -9.84 7.41
C ASP A 10 -0.33 -8.57 8.22
N LEU A 11 0.94 -8.12 8.26
CA LEU A 11 1.32 -6.93 9.02
C LEU A 11 0.68 -5.65 8.48
N LEU A 12 0.59 -5.47 7.16
CA LEU A 12 -0.12 -4.34 6.57
C LEU A 12 -1.60 -4.36 6.95
N SER A 13 -2.21 -5.55 6.99
CA SER A 13 -3.61 -5.71 7.35
C SER A 13 -3.84 -5.43 8.84
N THR A 14 -2.99 -5.93 9.74
CA THR A 14 -3.15 -5.76 11.19
C THR A 14 -2.73 -4.37 11.68
N GLU A 15 -1.56 -3.89 11.25
CA GLU A 15 -0.97 -2.65 11.77
C GLU A 15 -1.53 -1.41 11.09
N LEU A 16 -1.86 -1.50 9.79
CA LEU A 16 -2.39 -0.38 9.00
C LEU A 16 -3.90 -0.48 8.74
N ASN A 17 -4.56 -1.50 9.31
CA ASN A 17 -5.99 -1.75 9.17
C ASN A 17 -6.43 -1.76 7.69
N LEU A 18 -5.60 -2.31 6.80
CA LEU A 18 -5.91 -2.45 5.38
C LEU A 18 -6.71 -3.73 5.14
N GLY A 19 -7.72 -3.65 4.28
CA GLY A 19 -8.45 -4.84 3.84
C GLY A 19 -7.57 -5.74 2.97
N ASN A 20 -7.92 -7.03 2.84
CA ASN A 20 -7.14 -7.99 2.03
C ASN A 20 -6.89 -7.50 0.59
N LEU A 21 -7.94 -7.01 -0.07
CA LEU A 21 -7.82 -6.47 -1.44
C LEU A 21 -7.03 -5.15 -1.48
N GLU A 22 -7.23 -4.25 -0.50
CA GLU A 22 -6.43 -3.03 -0.38
C GLU A 22 -4.93 -3.35 -0.24
N THR A 23 -4.59 -4.32 0.61
CA THR A 23 -3.21 -4.78 0.83
C THR A 23 -2.60 -5.34 -0.46
N LYS A 24 -3.33 -6.20 -1.16
CA LYS A 24 -2.87 -6.79 -2.44
C LYS A 24 -2.65 -5.74 -3.52
N ILE A 25 -3.59 -4.82 -3.69
CA ILE A 25 -3.48 -3.73 -4.68
C ILE A 25 -2.28 -2.84 -4.35
N PHE A 26 -2.13 -2.44 -3.08
CA PHE A 26 -1.02 -1.61 -2.63
C PHE A 26 0.34 -2.26 -2.91
N LEU A 27 0.49 -3.54 -2.56
CA LEU A 27 1.72 -4.29 -2.84
C LEU A 27 1.95 -4.46 -4.33
N LEU A 28 0.91 -4.74 -5.11
CA LEU A 28 1.01 -4.89 -6.56
C LEU A 28 1.58 -3.62 -7.21
N ILE A 29 1.09 -2.44 -6.82
CA ILE A 29 1.59 -1.14 -7.28
C ILE A 29 3.03 -0.90 -6.80
N ILE A 30 3.39 -1.29 -5.57
CA ILE A 30 4.79 -1.19 -5.10
C ILE A 30 5.74 -2.03 -5.96
N PHE A 31 5.37 -3.26 -6.29
CA PHE A 31 6.26 -4.20 -7.00
C PHE A 31 6.34 -3.93 -8.51
N ASN A 32 5.35 -3.27 -9.11
CA ASN A 32 5.25 -3.09 -10.56
C ASN A 32 5.28 -1.61 -10.99
N GLY A 33 5.22 -0.67 -10.06
CA GLY A 33 5.26 0.75 -10.34
C GLY A 33 3.88 1.31 -10.67
N LYS A 34 3.81 2.24 -11.63
CA LYS A 34 2.51 2.80 -12.05
C LYS A 34 1.68 1.71 -12.70
N MET A 35 0.41 1.61 -12.31
CA MET A 35 -0.49 0.58 -12.85
C MET A 35 -1.87 1.15 -13.14
N SER A 36 -2.46 0.67 -14.24
CA SER A 36 -3.84 1.03 -14.57
C SER A 36 -4.85 0.17 -13.80
N VAL A 37 -6.11 0.62 -13.73
CA VAL A 37 -7.17 -0.18 -13.11
C VAL A 37 -7.39 -1.50 -13.85
N GLU A 38 -7.23 -1.51 -15.18
CA GLU A 38 -7.34 -2.70 -16.00
C GLU A 38 -6.25 -3.71 -15.62
N GLU A 39 -4.99 -3.29 -15.54
CA GLU A 39 -3.87 -4.16 -15.17
C GLU A 39 -4.00 -4.74 -13.75
N ILE A 40 -4.48 -3.91 -12.80
CA ILE A 40 -4.73 -4.34 -11.42
C ILE A 40 -5.85 -5.40 -11.39
N SER A 41 -6.94 -5.15 -12.12
CA SER A 41 -8.10 -6.04 -12.17
C SER A 41 -7.73 -7.39 -12.78
N ASP A 42 -7.02 -7.38 -13.90
CA ASP A 42 -6.59 -8.59 -14.60
C ASP A 42 -5.66 -9.45 -13.74
N ARG A 43 -4.69 -8.83 -13.07
CA ARG A 43 -3.73 -9.55 -12.23
C ARG A 43 -4.33 -10.13 -10.95
N LEU A 44 -5.39 -9.50 -10.44
CA LEU A 44 -6.07 -9.98 -9.23
C LEU A 44 -7.31 -10.82 -9.55
N GLY A 45 -7.69 -10.96 -10.83
CA GLY A 45 -8.89 -11.68 -11.25
C GLY A 45 -10.19 -11.02 -10.75
N LEU A 46 -10.21 -9.68 -10.71
CA LEU A 46 -11.33 -8.88 -10.23
C LEU A 46 -12.03 -8.16 -11.38
N ASP A 47 -13.27 -7.75 -11.17
CA ASP A 47 -13.91 -6.77 -12.04
C ASP A 47 -13.34 -5.36 -11.79
N GLN A 48 -13.37 -4.51 -12.82
CA GLN A 48 -12.83 -3.16 -12.73
C GLN A 48 -13.56 -2.29 -11.70
N SER A 49 -14.87 -2.47 -11.49
CA SER A 49 -15.61 -1.73 -10.47
C SER A 49 -15.13 -2.03 -9.06
N THR A 50 -14.94 -3.31 -8.71
CA THR A 50 -14.38 -3.73 -7.42
C THR A 50 -12.96 -3.21 -7.24
N SER A 51 -12.12 -3.27 -8.27
CA SER A 51 -10.78 -2.69 -8.22
C SER A 51 -10.82 -1.18 -7.96
N LEU A 52 -11.69 -0.43 -8.66
CA LEU A 52 -11.85 1.02 -8.47
C LEU A 52 -12.33 1.38 -7.06
N GLU A 53 -13.23 0.59 -6.48
CA GLU A 53 -13.71 0.78 -5.10
C GLU A 53 -12.52 0.72 -4.12
N HIS A 54 -11.72 -0.35 -4.19
CA HIS A 54 -10.58 -0.51 -3.28
C HIS A 54 -9.43 0.46 -3.55
N ILE A 55 -9.20 0.84 -4.81
CA ILE A 55 -8.27 1.90 -5.17
C ILE A 55 -8.71 3.23 -4.54
N SER A 56 -9.99 3.57 -4.62
CA SER A 56 -10.54 4.80 -4.02
C SER A 56 -10.36 4.82 -2.50
N LEU A 57 -10.53 3.67 -1.83
CA LEU A 57 -10.24 3.53 -0.41
C LEU A 57 -8.75 3.75 -0.09
N LEU A 58 -7.84 3.19 -0.88
CA LEU A 58 -6.40 3.38 -0.71
C LEU A 58 -5.98 4.85 -0.91
N ILE A 59 -6.56 5.53 -1.89
CA ILE A 59 -6.35 6.98 -2.11
C ILE A 59 -6.84 7.76 -0.90
N GLY A 60 -8.07 7.50 -0.42
CA GLY A 60 -8.62 8.15 0.77
C GLY A 60 -7.83 7.90 2.05
N ARG A 61 -7.03 6.82 2.08
CA ARG A 61 -6.11 6.46 3.17
C ARG A 61 -4.69 7.03 2.98
N ASN A 62 -4.42 7.74 1.88
CA ASN A 62 -3.12 8.29 1.47
C ASN A 62 -2.03 7.22 1.28
N MET A 63 -2.42 6.03 0.81
CA MET A 63 -1.48 4.95 0.50
C MET A 63 -0.95 5.06 -0.93
N ILE A 64 -1.83 5.43 -1.87
CA ILE A 64 -1.54 5.61 -3.29
C ILE A 64 -2.15 6.92 -3.77
N LEU A 65 -1.81 7.33 -4.99
CA LEU A 65 -2.38 8.47 -5.69
C LEU A 65 -2.78 8.08 -7.12
N GLU A 66 -3.72 8.81 -7.68
CA GLU A 66 -3.98 8.80 -9.13
C GLU A 66 -3.00 9.75 -9.80
N TYR A 67 -2.08 9.20 -10.58
CA TYR A 67 -1.03 9.95 -11.29
C TYR A 67 -1.60 10.64 -12.53
N SER A 68 -2.44 9.92 -13.26
CA SER A 68 -3.25 10.40 -14.37
C SER A 68 -4.51 9.55 -14.45
N LYS A 69 -5.46 9.91 -15.32
CA LYS A 69 -6.74 9.20 -15.46
C LYS A 69 -6.55 7.68 -15.48
N ASN A 70 -7.12 6.99 -14.50
CA ASN A 70 -7.09 5.54 -14.30
C ASN A 70 -5.68 4.92 -14.15
N LEU A 71 -4.65 5.72 -13.84
CA LEU A 71 -3.27 5.28 -13.64
C LEU A 71 -2.83 5.66 -12.23
N TYR A 72 -2.45 4.66 -11.45
CA TYR A 72 -2.20 4.82 -10.02
C TYR A 72 -0.74 4.55 -9.68
N GLU A 73 -0.24 5.28 -8.69
CA GLU A 73 1.13 5.16 -8.21
C GLU A 73 1.14 5.16 -6.69
N CYS A 74 2.08 4.43 -6.10
CA CYS A 74 2.31 4.46 -4.66
C CYS A 74 3.12 5.71 -4.28
N PHE A 75 2.80 6.35 -3.16
CA PHE A 75 3.77 7.25 -2.52
C PHE A 75 5.02 6.45 -2.12
N HIS A 76 6.13 7.12 -1.85
CA HIS A 76 7.30 6.41 -1.31
C HIS A 76 6.89 5.59 -0.06
N PRO A 77 7.22 4.28 0.05
CA PRO A 77 6.67 3.38 1.06
C PRO A 77 6.82 3.89 2.51
N LYS A 78 7.97 4.48 2.85
CA LYS A 78 8.16 5.16 4.14
C LYS A 78 7.10 6.21 4.43
N PHE A 79 6.77 7.08 3.47
CA PHE A 79 5.76 8.10 3.68
C PHE A 79 4.36 7.49 3.78
N ALA A 80 3.98 6.60 2.86
CA ALA A 80 2.66 5.97 2.87
C ALA A 80 2.37 5.27 4.20
N ILE A 81 3.27 4.38 4.61
CA ILE A 81 3.10 3.50 5.78
C ILE A 81 3.15 4.29 7.09
N ILE A 82 4.13 5.19 7.25
CA ILE A 82 4.25 5.99 8.48
C ILE A 82 3.08 6.96 8.63
N ASN A 83 2.65 7.61 7.54
CA ASN A 83 1.52 8.55 7.60
C ASN A 83 0.20 7.82 7.88
N ARG A 84 0.01 6.64 7.29
CA ARG A 84 -1.15 5.79 7.60
C ARG A 84 -1.17 5.38 9.06
N TYR A 85 -0.05 4.91 9.59
CA TYR A 85 0.07 4.55 11.00
C TYR A 85 -0.22 5.75 11.91
N ARG A 86 0.35 6.92 11.62
CA ARG A 86 0.06 8.16 12.37
C ARG A 86 -1.42 8.51 12.35
N ARG A 87 -2.10 8.40 11.20
CA ARG A 87 -3.54 8.64 11.08
C ARG A 87 -4.36 7.65 11.92
N LEU A 88 -3.95 6.39 11.98
CA LEU A 88 -4.59 5.39 12.84
C LEU A 88 -4.39 5.71 14.33
N CYS A 89 -3.20 6.15 14.72
CA CYS A 89 -2.96 6.61 16.08
C CYS A 89 -3.94 7.73 16.47
N ASN A 90 -4.11 8.72 15.58
CA ASN A 90 -5.05 9.82 15.79
C ASN A 90 -6.51 9.33 15.88
N ILE A 91 -6.96 8.45 14.98
CA ILE A 91 -8.33 7.89 15.00
C ILE A 91 -8.60 7.11 16.29
N LYS A 92 -7.61 6.36 16.78
CA LYS A 92 -7.71 5.56 18.01
C LYS A 92 -7.45 6.37 19.29
N ASN A 93 -7.18 7.67 19.18
CA ASN A 93 -6.78 8.54 20.28
C ASN A 93 -5.60 8.00 21.09
N ILE A 94 -4.60 7.44 20.40
CA ILE A 94 -3.34 6.97 20.98
C ILE A 94 -2.19 7.85 20.52
N GLU A 95 -1.19 8.02 21.39
CA GLU A 95 0.00 8.80 21.08
C GLU A 95 0.81 8.14 19.96
N PHE A 96 1.14 8.89 18.90
CA PHE A 96 2.04 8.43 17.86
C PHE A 96 3.47 8.29 18.42
N LYS A 97 4.00 7.06 18.41
CA LYS A 97 5.37 6.74 18.81
C LYS A 97 6.07 5.91 17.75
N LYS A 98 7.39 5.84 17.86
CA LYS A 98 8.19 4.94 17.02
C LYS A 98 7.66 3.50 17.18
N ASN A 99 7.41 2.85 16.05
CA ASN A 99 6.99 1.45 16.00
C ASN A 99 7.93 0.69 15.06
N LEU A 100 8.71 -0.24 15.64
CA LEU A 100 9.73 -0.99 14.90
C LEU A 100 9.12 -1.84 13.77
N ILE A 101 7.90 -2.34 13.93
CA ILE A 101 7.21 -3.14 12.91
C ILE A 101 6.91 -2.24 11.70
N ILE A 102 6.31 -1.07 11.95
CA ILE A 102 6.01 -0.06 10.92
C ILE A 102 7.28 0.39 10.21
N ASP A 103 8.33 0.72 10.97
CA ASP A 103 9.62 1.15 10.42
C ASP A 103 10.20 0.05 9.51
N ASN A 104 10.24 -1.20 9.99
CA ASN A 104 10.82 -2.33 9.26
C ASN A 104 10.07 -2.62 7.96
N ILE A 105 8.75 -2.69 7.98
CA ILE A 105 7.94 -2.95 6.77
C ILE A 105 8.16 -1.84 5.76
N SER A 106 8.18 -0.59 6.24
CA SER A 106 8.37 0.57 5.38
C SER A 106 9.72 0.56 4.66
N THR A 107 10.78 0.09 5.33
CA THR A 107 12.12 -0.09 4.73
C THR A 107 12.20 -1.29 3.80
N ILE A 108 11.59 -2.43 4.15
CA ILE A 108 11.61 -3.62 3.30
C ILE A 108 10.97 -3.35 1.94
N LEU A 109 9.92 -2.53 1.92
CA LEU A 109 9.21 -2.17 0.68
C LEU A 109 9.88 -1.06 -0.14
N GLU A 110 10.93 -0.40 0.36
CA GLU A 110 11.67 0.63 -0.40
C GLU A 110 12.35 0.05 -1.64
N LYS A 111 13.10 -1.04 -1.46
CA LYS A 111 13.85 -1.63 -2.57
C LYS A 111 12.94 -2.06 -3.73
N PRO A 112 11.85 -2.83 -3.50
CA PRO A 112 10.91 -3.15 -4.57
C PRO A 112 10.30 -1.92 -5.26
N PHE A 113 9.99 -0.88 -4.49
CA PHE A 113 9.48 0.38 -5.02
C PHE A 113 10.51 1.08 -5.93
N ASP A 114 11.78 1.14 -5.52
CA ASP A 114 12.85 1.74 -6.31
C ASP A 114 13.16 0.92 -7.57
N ASP A 115 13.18 -0.42 -7.44
CA ASP A 115 13.40 -1.37 -8.54
C ASP A 115 12.30 -1.26 -9.60
N ALA A 116 11.06 -0.96 -9.20
CA ALA A 116 9.93 -0.80 -10.10
C ALA A 116 9.95 0.53 -10.87
N ARG A 117 10.65 1.55 -10.36
CA ARG A 117 10.74 2.89 -10.99
C ARG A 117 11.95 3.08 -11.88
N THR A 118 12.91 2.16 -11.81
CA THR A 118 14.19 2.22 -12.54
C THR A 118 14.19 1.38 -13.82
N LYS A 119 13.01 0.87 -14.23
CA LYS A 119 12.80 0.07 -15.44
C LYS A 119 12.02 0.83 -16.51
#